data_AF-A0A819SG15-F1
#
_entry.id   AF-A0A819SG15-F1
#
_cell.length_a   1.000
_cell.length_b   1.000
_cell.length_c   1.000
_cell.angle_alpha   90.00
_cell.angle_beta   90.00
_cell.angle_gamma   90.00
#
_symmetry.space_group_name_H-M   'P 1'
#
loop_
_entity.id
_entity.type
_entity.pdbx_description
1 polymer ?
#
loop_
_entity_poly.entity_id
_entity_poly.type
_entity_poly.pdbx_seq_one_letter_code
_entity_poly.pdbx_strand_id
1 'polypeptide(L)'
;MYHFLRYRCIILRSIIFWIVIITMFKITSIFYYDLQQQSIDSSSSSLPYDIKEKTKKLSNLSLFATKNEIKPLNSSLIMNRTTIEYYRQYVKRKNDEQFMYNSNLFSSKTTRYILLVQVHTRIVYLKKFIEMLQAVETINQSLVIFSHDFIDSDINALVTNITFVPVMQIFYPFSQQLYPNEFPGLDPNDCPRDIVRH
;
A
#
# COMPACT_ATOMS: atom_id res chain seq x y z
N MET A 1 19.98 64.12 12.10
CA MET A 1 20.57 62.80 11.77
C MET A 1 19.79 61.60 12.31
N TYR A 2 19.17 61.67 13.50
CA TYR A 2 18.44 60.54 14.11
C TYR A 2 17.09 60.16 13.45
N HIS A 3 16.38 61.10 12.84
CA HIS A 3 15.07 60.82 12.21
C HIS A 3 15.18 59.98 10.93
N PHE A 4 16.32 60.08 10.22
CA PHE A 4 16.59 59.36 8.98
C PHE A 4 16.92 57.87 9.23
N LEU A 5 17.62 57.55 10.33
CA LEU A 5 17.91 56.16 10.69
C LEU A 5 16.67 55.38 11.13
N ARG A 6 15.74 56.03 11.87
CA ARG A 6 14.51 55.38 12.35
C ARG A 6 13.56 55.00 11.21
N TYR A 7 13.48 55.83 10.17
CA TYR A 7 12.64 55.57 8.99
C TYR A 7 13.15 54.38 8.17
N ARG A 8 14.48 54.24 8.02
CA ARG A 8 15.10 53.11 7.31
C ARG A 8 14.92 51.78 8.06
N CYS A 9 14.92 51.77 9.39
CA CYS A 9 14.63 50.56 10.17
C CYS A 9 13.18 50.09 10.05
N ILE A 10 12.21 51.01 9.97
CA ILE A 10 10.78 50.68 9.81
C ILE A 10 10.52 50.12 8.41
N ILE A 11 11.07 50.76 7.38
CA ILE A 11 10.97 50.28 6.00
C ILE A 11 11.65 48.91 5.85
N LEU A 12 12.83 48.72 6.42
CA LEU A 12 13.55 47.44 6.35
C LEU A 12 12.77 46.30 7.03
N ARG A 13 12.17 46.56 8.20
CA ARG A 13 11.29 45.59 8.87
C ARG A 13 10.07 45.22 8.02
N SER A 14 9.46 46.22 7.37
CA SER A 14 8.30 45.99 6.52
C SER A 14 8.67 45.19 5.28
N ILE A 15 9.82 45.47 4.65
CA ILE A 15 10.31 44.72 3.48
C ILE A 15 10.57 43.25 3.84
N ILE A 16 11.24 42.99 4.98
CA ILE A 16 11.50 41.61 5.43
C ILE A 16 10.20 40.85 5.67
N PHE A 17 9.20 41.49 6.29
CA PHE A 17 7.89 40.89 6.52
C PHE A 17 7.18 40.50 5.22
N TRP A 18 7.20 41.40 4.22
CA TRP A 18 6.61 41.12 2.90
C TRP A 18 7.36 40.02 2.14
N ILE A 19 8.69 39.95 2.25
CA ILE A 19 9.48 38.85 1.66
C ILE A 19 9.06 37.50 2.28
N VAL A 20 8.89 37.45 3.60
CA VAL A 20 8.45 36.22 4.30
C VAL A 20 7.04 35.81 3.89
N ILE A 21 6.12 36.75 3.72
CA ILE A 21 4.76 36.44 3.24
C ILE A 21 4.79 35.89 1.81
N ILE A 22 5.59 36.47 0.92
CA ILE A 22 5.70 36.02 -0.48
C ILE A 22 6.32 34.61 -0.55
N THR A 23 7.32 34.30 0.28
CA THR A 23 7.91 32.96 0.31
C THR A 23 6.92 31.94 0.87
N MET A 24 6.17 32.27 1.90
CA MET A 24 5.10 31.41 2.43
C MET A 24 4.03 31.12 1.37
N PHE A 25 3.58 32.14 0.64
CA PHE A 25 2.57 31.97 -0.42
C PHE A 25 3.08 31.10 -1.58
N LYS A 26 4.36 31.25 -1.97
CA LYS A 26 5.00 30.39 -2.96
C LYS A 26 5.12 28.94 -2.49
N ILE A 27 5.49 28.70 -1.23
CA ILE A 27 5.57 27.35 -0.66
C ILE A 27 4.19 26.69 -0.64
N THR A 28 3.14 27.40 -0.21
CA THR A 28 1.77 26.87 -0.23
C THR A 28 1.27 26.61 -1.64
N SER A 29 1.64 27.44 -2.61
CA SER A 29 1.27 27.25 -4.02
C SER A 29 2.00 26.04 -4.63
N ILE A 30 3.30 25.87 -4.38
CA ILE A 30 4.07 24.69 -4.83
C ILE A 30 3.45 23.42 -4.23
N PHE A 31 3.15 23.41 -2.93
CA PHE A 31 2.51 22.29 -2.26
C PHE A 31 1.12 21.98 -2.82
N TYR A 32 0.35 23.00 -3.19
CA TYR A 32 -0.97 22.84 -3.82
C TYR A 32 -0.88 22.24 -5.24
N TYR A 33 0.10 22.65 -6.04
CA TYR A 33 0.30 22.09 -7.39
C TYR A 33 0.78 20.64 -7.35
N ASP A 34 1.62 20.26 -6.39
CA ASP A 34 2.08 18.87 -6.19
C ASP A 34 0.92 17.92 -5.84
N LEU A 35 -0.10 18.41 -5.11
CA LEU A 35 -1.31 17.65 -4.80
C LEU A 35 -2.18 17.38 -6.05
N GLN A 36 -2.14 18.24 -7.08
CA GLN A 36 -2.94 18.05 -8.30
C GLN A 36 -2.29 17.08 -9.30
N GLN A 37 -0.95 17.03 -9.40
CA GLN A 37 -0.30 16.09 -10.33
C GLN A 37 -0.54 14.61 -9.95
N GLN A 38 -0.70 14.30 -8.66
CA GLN A 38 -0.97 12.93 -8.23
C GLN A 38 -2.39 12.43 -8.61
N SER A 39 -3.30 13.32 -9.02
CA SER A 39 -4.66 12.97 -9.47
C SER A 39 -4.79 12.72 -10.97
N ILE A 40 -3.80 13.13 -11.78
CA ILE A 40 -3.90 13.11 -13.25
C ILE A 40 -3.15 11.91 -13.85
N ASP A 41 -2.15 11.36 -13.16
CA ASP A 41 -1.34 10.24 -13.67
C ASP A 41 -1.90 8.84 -13.34
N SER A 42 -3.05 8.74 -12.66
CA SER A 42 -3.67 7.44 -12.32
C SER A 42 -4.39 6.75 -13.49
N SER A 43 -4.31 7.27 -14.71
CA SER A 43 -4.93 6.68 -15.91
C SER A 43 -3.92 6.07 -16.88
N SER A 44 -2.92 5.34 -16.39
CA SER A 44 -2.17 4.38 -17.22
C SER A 44 -1.54 3.27 -16.39
N SER A 45 -2.34 2.41 -15.77
CA SER A 45 -1.87 1.14 -15.20
C SER A 45 -2.28 -0.02 -16.12
N SER A 46 -1.36 -0.46 -16.96
CA SER A 46 -1.48 -1.75 -17.67
C SER A 46 -1.41 -2.90 -16.65
N LEU A 47 -2.49 -3.68 -16.58
CA LEU A 47 -2.60 -4.91 -15.80
C LEU A 47 -1.45 -5.90 -16.13
N PRO A 48 -0.92 -6.64 -15.14
CA PRO A 48 0.08 -7.68 -15.36
C PRO A 48 -0.40 -8.78 -16.30
N TYR A 49 0.46 -9.12 -17.25
CA TYR A 49 0.28 -9.99 -18.43
C TYR A 49 -0.10 -11.46 -18.13
N ASP A 50 -0.08 -11.89 -16.86
CA ASP A 50 -0.10 -13.31 -16.47
C ASP A 50 -1.53 -13.93 -16.39
N ILE A 51 -2.56 -13.12 -16.17
CA ILE A 51 -3.95 -13.64 -16.03
C ILE A 51 -4.59 -13.96 -17.38
N LYS A 52 -4.18 -13.30 -18.47
CA LYS A 52 -4.73 -13.50 -19.82
C LYS A 52 -4.39 -14.88 -20.41
N GLU A 53 -3.25 -15.44 -20.06
CA GLU A 53 -2.82 -16.73 -20.62
C GLU A 53 -3.58 -17.91 -20.00
N LYS A 54 -3.83 -17.86 -18.70
CA LYS A 54 -4.59 -18.90 -17.98
C LYS A 54 -6.08 -18.89 -18.33
N THR A 55 -6.65 -17.70 -18.57
CA THR A 55 -8.04 -17.54 -19.02
C THR A 55 -8.23 -17.99 -20.48
N LYS A 56 -7.27 -17.71 -21.37
CA LYS A 56 -7.29 -18.18 -22.76
C LYS A 56 -7.14 -19.71 -22.88
N LYS A 57 -6.43 -20.33 -21.95
CA LYS A 57 -6.31 -21.80 -21.90
C LYS A 57 -7.59 -22.49 -21.41
N LEU A 58 -8.36 -21.83 -20.53
CA LEU A 58 -9.64 -22.36 -20.03
C LEU A 58 -10.80 -22.12 -21.01
N SER A 59 -10.79 -21.02 -21.77
CA SER A 59 -11.84 -20.71 -22.77
C SER A 59 -11.86 -21.67 -23.96
N ASN A 60 -10.73 -22.32 -24.25
CA ASN A 60 -10.61 -23.20 -25.41
C ASN A 60 -11.04 -24.65 -25.10
N LEU A 61 -11.26 -24.99 -23.82
CA LEU A 61 -11.68 -26.32 -23.39
C LEU A 61 -13.22 -26.45 -23.28
N SER A 62 -13.96 -25.34 -23.30
CA SER A 62 -15.43 -25.31 -23.17
C SER A 62 -16.19 -25.35 -24.50
N LEU A 63 -15.52 -25.57 -25.64
CA LEU A 63 -16.15 -25.59 -26.97
C LEU A 63 -16.78 -26.95 -27.36
N PHE A 64 -16.76 -27.94 -26.47
CA PHE A 64 -17.43 -29.24 -26.64
C PHE A 64 -18.32 -29.57 -25.43
N ALA A 65 -19.35 -28.76 -25.16
CA ALA A 65 -20.44 -29.17 -24.29
C ALA A 65 -21.76 -28.57 -24.80
N THR A 66 -22.75 -29.45 -24.90
CA THR A 66 -24.02 -29.30 -25.59
C THR A 66 -24.92 -28.22 -25.02
N LYS A 67 -25.65 -27.57 -25.94
CA LYS A 67 -26.70 -26.57 -25.74
C LYS A 67 -27.76 -27.10 -24.77
N ASN A 68 -27.83 -26.57 -23.55
CA ASN A 68 -29.00 -26.61 -22.66
C ASN A 68 -28.94 -25.45 -21.66
N GLU A 69 -30.10 -24.86 -21.37
CA GLU A 69 -30.34 -23.63 -20.63
C GLU A 69 -29.62 -23.56 -19.27
N ILE A 70 -28.82 -22.51 -19.07
CA ILE A 70 -28.25 -22.15 -17.76
C ILE A 70 -28.74 -20.76 -17.40
N LYS A 71 -29.62 -20.66 -16.38
CA LYS A 71 -29.89 -19.41 -15.68
C LYS A 71 -28.55 -18.79 -15.25
N PRO A 72 -28.31 -17.48 -15.45
CA PRO A 72 -27.02 -16.89 -15.12
C PRO A 72 -26.75 -17.01 -13.62
N LEU A 73 -25.88 -17.95 -13.26
CA LEU A 73 -25.30 -18.06 -11.93
C LEU A 73 -24.42 -16.82 -11.73
N ASN A 74 -24.75 -16.00 -10.72
CA ASN A 74 -24.09 -14.73 -10.44
C ASN A 74 -22.56 -14.89 -10.38
N SER A 75 -21.89 -14.24 -11.32
CA SER A 75 -20.43 -14.26 -11.53
C SER A 75 -19.61 -13.70 -10.36
N SER A 76 -20.24 -13.06 -9.37
CA SER A 76 -19.60 -12.48 -8.19
C SER A 76 -19.29 -13.50 -7.08
N LEU A 77 -20.00 -14.63 -7.02
CA LEU A 77 -19.84 -15.63 -5.95
C LEU A 77 -18.75 -16.67 -6.23
N ILE A 78 -18.21 -16.69 -7.44
CA ILE A 78 -17.06 -17.52 -7.82
C ILE A 78 -15.83 -16.61 -7.85
N MET A 79 -15.47 -16.02 -6.71
CA MET A 79 -14.04 -15.86 -6.43
C MET A 79 -13.50 -17.29 -6.44
N ASN A 80 -12.86 -17.65 -7.55
CA ASN A 80 -12.61 -19.03 -7.93
C ASN A 80 -11.90 -19.74 -6.77
N ARG A 81 -12.44 -20.86 -6.24
CA ARG A 81 -11.84 -21.59 -5.10
C ARG A 81 -10.34 -21.82 -5.29
N THR A 82 -9.94 -22.01 -6.55
CA THR A 82 -8.56 -22.13 -7.01
C THR A 82 -7.69 -20.89 -6.74
N THR A 83 -8.24 -19.69 -6.85
CA THR A 83 -7.58 -18.42 -6.51
C THR A 83 -7.37 -18.26 -5.01
N ILE A 84 -8.36 -18.61 -4.19
CA ILE A 84 -8.24 -18.55 -2.73
C ILE A 84 -7.15 -19.51 -2.25
N GLU A 85 -7.16 -20.76 -2.74
CA GLU A 85 -6.12 -21.74 -2.41
C GLU A 85 -4.73 -21.30 -2.87
N TYR A 86 -4.64 -20.69 -4.06
CA TYR A 86 -3.39 -20.09 -4.53
C TYR A 86 -2.88 -19.03 -3.55
N TYR A 87 -3.74 -18.13 -3.07
CA TYR A 87 -3.33 -17.09 -2.11
C TYR A 87 -2.98 -17.66 -0.73
N ARG A 88 -3.68 -18.68 -0.25
CA ARG A 88 -3.34 -19.39 0.99
C ARG A 88 -1.95 -20.01 0.90
N GLN A 89 -1.66 -20.69 -0.22
CA GLN A 89 -0.33 -21.26 -0.47
C GLN A 89 0.75 -20.19 -0.63
N TYR A 90 0.43 -19.08 -1.30
CA TYR A 90 1.32 -17.94 -1.41
C TYR A 90 1.70 -17.39 -0.03
N VAL A 91 0.72 -17.16 0.85
CA VAL A 91 0.94 -16.65 2.21
C VAL A 91 1.76 -17.62 3.04
N LYS A 92 1.41 -18.91 3.02
CA LYS A 92 2.16 -19.95 3.72
C LYS A 92 3.63 -19.94 3.29
N ARG A 93 3.88 -20.03 1.98
CA ARG A 93 5.23 -20.04 1.41
C ARG A 93 6.01 -18.78 1.79
N LYS A 94 5.41 -17.60 1.67
CA LYS A 94 6.07 -16.33 2.00
C LYS A 94 6.43 -16.23 3.48
N ASN A 95 5.54 -16.69 4.36
CA ASN A 95 5.80 -16.72 5.80
C ASN A 95 6.84 -17.78 6.19
N ASP A 96 6.90 -18.91 5.49
CA ASP A 96 7.90 -19.96 5.70
C ASP A 96 9.29 -19.52 5.20
N GLU A 97 9.35 -18.82 4.04
CA GLU A 97 10.60 -18.31 3.45
C GLU A 97 11.27 -17.24 4.33
N GLN A 98 10.48 -16.43 5.04
CA GLN A 98 10.95 -15.28 5.86
C GLN A 98 12.01 -14.43 5.15
N PHE A 99 11.83 -14.24 3.85
CA PHE A 99 12.86 -13.62 3.01
C PHE A 99 13.10 -12.17 3.44
N MET A 100 14.36 -11.83 3.69
CA MET A 100 14.79 -10.50 4.08
C MET A 100 15.48 -9.79 2.91
N TYR A 101 14.79 -8.78 2.38
CA TYR A 101 15.30 -7.87 1.36
C TYR A 101 16.44 -7.01 1.92
N ASN A 102 17.39 -6.68 1.06
CA ASN A 102 18.58 -5.87 1.38
C ASN A 102 19.49 -6.46 2.48
N SER A 103 19.30 -7.73 2.84
CA SER A 103 20.10 -8.41 3.86
C SER A 103 21.60 -8.43 3.56
N ASN A 104 21.98 -8.37 2.28
CA ASN A 104 23.37 -8.27 1.84
C ASN A 104 23.97 -6.86 2.00
N LEU A 105 23.13 -5.82 2.08
CA LEU A 105 23.55 -4.42 2.23
C LEU A 105 23.70 -4.01 3.70
N PHE A 106 23.04 -4.74 4.61
CA PHE A 106 22.98 -4.41 6.03
C PHE A 106 23.43 -5.60 6.88
N SER A 107 24.37 -5.37 7.80
CA SER A 107 24.81 -6.43 8.70
C SER A 107 23.80 -6.65 9.82
N SER A 108 23.45 -7.89 10.11
CA SER A 108 22.59 -8.21 11.27
C SER A 108 23.19 -7.73 12.61
N LYS A 109 24.53 -7.59 12.70
CA LYS A 109 25.22 -7.08 13.90
C LYS A 109 24.92 -5.61 14.18
N THR A 110 24.52 -4.84 13.18
CA THR A 110 24.22 -3.40 13.32
C THR A 110 22.74 -3.15 13.61
N THR A 111 21.89 -4.17 13.56
CA THR A 111 20.45 -4.05 13.85
C THR A 111 20.22 -3.86 15.34
N ARG A 112 19.63 -2.72 15.71
CA ARG A 112 19.30 -2.33 17.09
C ARG A 112 17.80 -2.32 17.36
N TYR A 113 17.01 -2.07 16.33
CA TYR A 113 15.56 -1.89 16.44
C TYR A 113 14.82 -2.79 15.45
N ILE A 114 13.61 -3.20 15.82
CA ILE A 114 12.68 -3.91 14.94
C ILE A 114 11.38 -3.11 14.91
N LEU A 115 10.98 -2.68 13.72
CA LEU A 115 9.73 -1.98 13.49
C LEU A 115 8.76 -2.95 12.81
N LEU A 116 7.65 -3.25 13.48
CA LEU A 116 6.56 -4.03 12.91
C LEU A 116 5.45 -3.07 12.45
N VAL A 117 5.16 -3.08 11.16
CA VAL A 117 4.20 -2.16 10.52
C VAL A 117 3.03 -2.95 10.00
N GLN A 118 1.82 -2.68 10.49
CA GLN A 118 0.61 -3.29 9.96
C GLN A 118 0.16 -2.57 8.67
N VAL A 119 -0.03 -3.32 7.60
CA VAL A 119 -0.38 -2.82 6.27
C VAL A 119 -1.70 -3.46 5.82
N HIS A 120 -2.61 -2.59 5.36
CA HIS A 120 -3.88 -2.98 4.74
C HIS A 120 -3.87 -2.66 3.24
N THR A 121 -4.77 -1.78 2.77
CA THR A 121 -4.96 -1.46 1.33
C THR A 121 -4.62 -0.01 0.96
N ARG A 122 -4.23 0.82 1.93
CA ARG A 122 -4.08 2.27 1.74
C ARG A 122 -2.67 2.64 1.25
N ILE A 123 -2.37 2.34 -0.02
CA ILE A 123 -1.03 2.54 -0.61
C ILE A 123 -0.50 3.98 -0.52
N VAL A 124 -1.37 5.00 -0.64
CA VAL A 124 -0.96 6.41 -0.56
C VAL A 124 -0.36 6.72 0.81
N TYR A 125 -0.95 6.22 1.89
CA TYR A 125 -0.41 6.42 3.24
C TYR A 125 0.84 5.59 3.48
N LEU A 126 0.91 4.37 2.93
CA LEU A 126 2.12 3.57 3.00
C LEU A 126 3.31 4.25 2.31
N LYS A 127 3.08 4.85 1.14
CA LYS A 127 4.11 5.61 0.42
C LYS A 127 4.61 6.79 1.27
N LYS A 128 3.71 7.59 1.83
CA LYS A 128 4.09 8.70 2.73
C LYS A 128 4.81 8.22 3.99
N PHE A 129 4.38 7.10 4.56
CA PHE A 129 5.07 6.49 5.70
C PHE A 129 6.51 6.07 5.35
N ILE A 130 6.72 5.44 4.20
CA ILE A 130 8.06 5.05 3.72
C ILE A 130 8.93 6.29 3.46
N GLU A 131 8.39 7.33 2.83
CA GLU A 131 9.08 8.61 2.63
C GLU A 131 9.56 9.21 3.97
N MET A 132 8.71 9.16 5.00
CA MET A 132 9.07 9.62 6.35
C MET A 132 10.12 8.74 7.02
N LEU A 133 10.04 7.40 6.87
CA LEU A 133 11.05 6.48 7.39
C LEU A 133 12.42 6.73 6.78
N GLN A 134 12.48 7.04 5.48
CA GLN A 134 13.73 7.31 4.79
C GLN A 134 14.46 8.55 5.34
N ALA A 135 13.72 9.52 5.88
CA ALA A 135 14.28 10.73 6.47
C ALA A 135 14.89 10.52 7.87
N VAL A 136 14.68 9.35 8.50
CA VAL A 136 15.21 9.06 9.84
C VAL A 136 16.68 8.64 9.74
N GLU A 137 17.56 9.41 10.37
CA GLU A 137 19.02 9.24 10.30
C GLU A 137 19.51 7.83 10.67
N THR A 138 18.90 7.22 11.70
CA THR A 138 19.32 5.91 12.22
C THR A 138 18.48 4.74 11.70
N ILE A 139 17.70 4.94 10.62
CA ILE A 139 16.81 3.88 10.11
C ILE A 139 17.58 2.65 9.61
N ASN A 140 18.80 2.85 9.10
CA ASN A 140 19.68 1.78 8.64
C ASN A 140 20.11 0.79 9.74
N GLN A 141 19.94 1.14 11.02
CA GLN A 141 20.16 0.26 12.17
C GLN A 141 18.89 -0.50 12.58
N SER A 142 17.86 -0.51 11.74
CA SER A 142 16.58 -1.15 12.04
C SER A 142 16.25 -2.24 11.04
N LEU A 143 15.49 -3.25 11.47
CA LEU A 143 14.76 -4.16 10.59
C LEU A 143 13.31 -3.70 10.52
N VAL A 144 12.78 -3.50 9.32
CA VAL A 144 11.36 -3.15 9.13
C VAL A 144 10.61 -4.38 8.62
N ILE A 145 9.63 -4.83 9.38
CA ILE A 145 8.76 -5.95 9.05
C ILE A 145 7.38 -5.38 8.70
N PHE A 146 6.94 -5.56 7.46
CA PHE A 146 5.59 -5.22 7.04
C PHE A 146 4.68 -6.44 7.21
N SER A 147 3.65 -6.31 8.04
CA SER A 147 2.64 -7.32 8.31
C SER A 147 1.37 -6.98 7.53
N HIS A 148 1.10 -7.76 6.49
CA HIS A 148 0.00 -7.53 5.55
C HIS A 148 -1.22 -8.35 5.94
N ASP A 149 -2.40 -7.73 6.04
CA ASP A 149 -3.67 -8.45 6.12
C ASP A 149 -4.39 -8.54 4.76
N PHE A 150 -3.80 -7.95 3.71
CA PHE A 150 -4.32 -7.98 2.35
C PHE A 150 -3.18 -8.13 1.34
N ILE A 151 -3.37 -9.02 0.38
CA ILE A 151 -2.42 -9.30 -0.72
C ILE A 151 -2.75 -8.34 -1.87
N ASP A 152 -1.84 -7.40 -2.09
CA ASP A 152 -1.95 -6.38 -3.12
C ASP A 152 -0.59 -6.25 -3.84
N SER A 153 -0.60 -6.34 -5.18
CA SER A 153 0.63 -6.33 -5.97
C SER A 153 1.36 -5.00 -5.90
N ASP A 154 0.62 -3.89 -5.83
CA ASP A 154 1.19 -2.54 -5.88
C ASP A 154 1.83 -2.20 -4.54
N ILE A 155 1.19 -2.61 -3.43
CA ILE A 155 1.75 -2.54 -2.09
C ILE A 155 3.02 -3.41 -1.98
N ASN A 156 2.96 -4.66 -2.46
CA ASN A 156 4.11 -5.56 -2.43
C ASN A 156 5.29 -5.00 -3.24
N ALA A 157 5.01 -4.42 -4.41
CA ALA A 157 6.02 -3.77 -5.24
C ALA A 157 6.63 -2.54 -4.54
N LEU A 158 5.79 -1.72 -3.91
CA LEU A 158 6.23 -0.55 -3.14
C LEU A 158 7.18 -0.94 -2.00
N VAL A 159 6.84 -1.99 -1.24
CA VAL A 159 7.68 -2.49 -0.14
C VAL A 159 8.97 -3.14 -0.64
N THR A 160 8.90 -3.88 -1.75
CA THR A 160 10.07 -4.54 -2.36
C THR A 160 11.08 -3.54 -2.92
N ASN A 161 10.62 -2.36 -3.34
CA ASN A 161 11.48 -1.30 -3.90
C ASN A 161 12.19 -0.45 -2.84
N ILE A 162 11.98 -0.72 -1.54
CA ILE A 162 12.72 -0.05 -0.47
C ILE A 162 14.18 -0.51 -0.50
N THR A 163 15.14 0.42 -0.50
CA THR A 163 16.58 0.13 -0.62
C THR A 163 17.43 0.59 0.56
N PHE A 164 16.88 1.41 1.46
CA PHE A 164 17.64 2.10 2.52
C PHE A 164 17.63 1.40 3.88
N VAL A 165 16.93 0.27 4.00
CA VAL A 165 16.80 -0.50 5.25
C VAL A 165 16.56 -1.99 4.92
N PRO A 166 16.97 -2.96 5.76
CA PRO A 166 16.54 -4.34 5.59
C PRO A 166 15.05 -4.47 5.84
N VAL A 167 14.37 -5.18 4.95
CA VAL A 167 12.90 -5.29 4.93
C VAL A 167 12.48 -6.75 4.90
N MET A 168 11.45 -7.09 5.67
CA MET A 168 10.77 -8.38 5.62
C MET A 168 9.27 -8.16 5.42
N GLN A 169 8.63 -9.05 4.68
CA GLN A 169 7.18 -9.05 4.50
C GLN A 169 6.60 -10.35 5.09
N ILE A 170 5.61 -10.22 5.97
CA ILE A 170 4.82 -11.33 6.49
C ILE A 170 3.35 -11.08 6.20
N PHE A 171 2.58 -12.13 5.99
CA PHE A 171 1.18 -12.05 5.63
C PHE A 171 0.33 -12.73 6.69
N TYR A 172 -0.72 -12.04 7.15
CA TYR A 172 -1.66 -12.59 8.11
C TYR A 172 -2.43 -13.75 7.45
N PRO A 173 -2.31 -14.99 7.97
CA PRO A 173 -2.81 -16.17 7.28
C PRO A 173 -4.32 -16.33 7.36
N PHE A 174 -5.02 -15.59 8.22
CA PHE A 174 -6.46 -15.70 8.45
C PHE A 174 -7.21 -14.41 8.07
N SER A 175 -6.83 -13.76 6.97
CA SER A 175 -7.49 -12.54 6.52
C SER A 175 -8.84 -12.81 5.84
N GLN A 176 -9.71 -11.80 5.81
CA GLN A 176 -11.00 -11.89 5.10
C GLN A 176 -10.83 -12.17 3.60
N GLN A 177 -9.73 -11.74 2.99
CA GLN A 177 -9.40 -12.04 1.58
C GLN A 177 -9.20 -13.55 1.36
N LEU A 178 -8.63 -14.25 2.35
CA LEU A 178 -8.35 -15.68 2.31
C LEU A 178 -9.53 -16.56 2.75
N TYR A 179 -10.48 -15.98 3.50
CA TYR A 179 -11.65 -16.67 4.04
C TYR A 179 -12.90 -15.81 3.83
N PRO A 180 -13.36 -15.58 2.58
CA PRO A 180 -14.43 -14.60 2.33
C PRO A 180 -15.82 -15.06 2.80
N ASN A 181 -16.07 -16.37 2.83
CA ASN A 181 -17.39 -16.98 3.05
C ASN A 181 -17.41 -17.99 4.22
N GLU A 182 -16.40 -17.95 5.08
CA GLU A 182 -16.28 -18.79 6.26
C GLU A 182 -15.51 -18.00 7.32
N PHE A 183 -15.65 -18.34 8.59
CA PHE A 183 -14.91 -17.68 9.68
C PHE A 183 -13.39 -17.71 9.39
N PRO A 184 -12.66 -16.58 9.51
CA PRO A 184 -13.04 -15.31 10.14
C PRO A 184 -13.63 -14.23 9.20
N GLY A 185 -13.94 -14.55 7.95
CA GLY A 185 -14.76 -13.66 7.11
C GLY A 185 -16.24 -13.79 7.43
N LEU A 186 -17.08 -13.42 6.45
CA LEU A 186 -18.54 -13.41 6.62
C LEU A 186 -19.07 -14.80 6.28
N ASP A 187 -19.42 -15.59 7.30
CA ASP A 187 -20.08 -16.87 7.08
C ASP A 187 -21.55 -16.63 6.70
N PRO A 188 -22.10 -17.31 5.68
CA PRO A 188 -23.52 -17.24 5.35
C PRO A 188 -24.47 -17.59 6.50
N ASN A 189 -23.99 -18.32 7.50
CA ASN A 189 -24.75 -18.71 8.69
C ASN A 189 -24.56 -17.76 9.88
N ASP A 190 -23.77 -16.69 9.73
CA ASP A 190 -23.59 -15.70 10.79
C ASP A 190 -24.91 -14.98 11.10
N CYS A 191 -25.13 -14.71 12.39
CA CYS A 191 -26.26 -13.89 12.81
C CYS A 191 -26.14 -12.48 12.20
N PRO A 192 -27.21 -11.91 11.63
CA PRO A 192 -27.21 -10.53 11.17
C PRO A 192 -26.80 -9.59 12.29
N ARG A 193 -25.97 -8.60 11.99
CA ARG A 193 -25.40 -7.67 12.99
C ARG A 193 -26.46 -7.02 13.89
N ASP A 194 -27.61 -6.70 13.32
CA ASP A 194 -28.66 -5.93 13.98
C ASP A 194 -29.79 -6.81 14.55
N ILE A 195 -29.58 -8.12 14.68
CA ILE A 195 -30.58 -9.00 15.29
C ILE A 195 -30.65 -8.76 16.80
N VAL A 196 -31.85 -8.64 17.35
CA VAL A 196 -32.07 -8.50 18.79
C VAL A 196 -31.95 -9.88 19.44
N ARG A 197 -31.19 -9.96 20.54
CA ARG A 197 -31.09 -11.20 21.31
C ARG A 197 -32.41 -11.43 22.04
N HIS A 198 -33.11 -12.50 21.66
CA HIS A 198 -34.29 -13.00 22.37
C HIS A 198 -33.88 -13.79 23.61
#